data_AF-A0AAW1CN54-F1
#
_entry.id   AF-A0AAW1CN54-F1
#
_cell.length_a   1.000
_cell.length_b   1.000
_cell.length_c   1.000
_cell.angle_alpha   90.00
_cell.angle_beta   90.00
_cell.angle_gamma   90.00
#
_symmetry.space_group_name_H-M   'P 1'
#
loop_
_entity.id
_entity.type
_entity.pdbx_description
1 polymer ?
#
loop_
_entity_poly.entity_id
_entity_poly.type
_entity_poly.pdbx_seq_one_letter_code
_entity_poly.pdbx_strand_id
1 'polypeptide(L)'
;MGDKEISQELINLKNQQRAALRREYWKQITNPHSQESYVFDPALQRYLSLQKQRWMYFRDTPKSVLRGILLLVLPFAGTIYLFGSSRAKREASLRAGEVAYKDRLFKFK
;
A
#
# COMPACT_ATOMS: atom_id res chain seq x y z
N MET A 1 -13.02 -16.51 18.21
CA MET A 1 -13.94 -16.61 17.06
C MET A 1 -13.59 -17.91 16.37
N GLY A 2 -14.31 -18.97 16.73
CA GLY A 2 -13.92 -20.35 16.46
C GLY A 2 -13.88 -20.70 14.98
N ASP A 3 -12.98 -21.62 14.67
CA ASP A 3 -12.89 -22.30 13.39
C ASP A 3 -14.20 -23.02 13.12
N LYS A 4 -15.04 -22.41 12.27
CA LYS A 4 -16.24 -23.07 11.77
C LYS A 4 -15.79 -24.16 10.80
N GLU A 5 -16.13 -25.41 11.09
CA GLU A 5 -15.94 -26.52 10.17
C GLU A 5 -16.53 -26.16 8.81
N ILE A 6 -15.69 -26.08 7.78
CA ILE A 6 -16.11 -25.73 6.43
C ILE A 6 -16.97 -26.89 5.93
N SER A 7 -18.24 -26.62 5.61
CA SER A 7 -19.14 -27.67 5.14
C SER A 7 -18.57 -28.30 3.85
N GLN A 8 -18.63 -29.63 3.79
CA GLN A 8 -18.15 -30.39 2.63
C GLN A 8 -18.82 -29.92 1.32
N GLU A 9 -20.07 -29.50 1.42
CA GLU A 9 -20.83 -28.91 0.32
C GLU A 9 -20.16 -27.65 -0.25
N LEU A 10 -19.72 -26.71 0.60
CA LEU A 10 -19.05 -25.48 0.15
C LEU A 10 -17.71 -25.79 -0.55
N ILE A 11 -16.98 -26.80 -0.07
CA ILE A 11 -15.75 -27.26 -0.70
C ILE A 11 -16.05 -27.81 -2.10
N ASN A 12 -17.10 -28.63 -2.22
CA ASN A 12 -17.52 -29.21 -3.49
C ASN A 12 -17.97 -28.12 -4.48
N LEU A 13 -18.76 -27.14 -4.05
CA LEU A 13 -19.18 -26.01 -4.88
C LEU A 13 -17.98 -25.19 -5.38
N LYS A 14 -17.01 -24.88 -4.50
CA LYS A 14 -15.80 -24.16 -4.89
C LYS A 14 -14.94 -24.96 -5.88
N ASN A 15 -14.84 -26.28 -5.68
CA ASN A 15 -14.13 -27.17 -6.59
C ASN A 15 -14.82 -27.23 -7.96
N GLN A 16 -16.15 -27.27 -8.00
CA GLN A 16 -16.94 -27.22 -9.23
C GLN A 16 -16.72 -25.90 -9.98
N GLN A 17 -16.76 -24.75 -9.30
CA GLN A 17 -16.48 -23.44 -9.89
C GLN A 17 -15.07 -23.38 -10.49
N ARG A 18 -14.06 -23.86 -9.76
CA ARG A 18 -12.67 -23.93 -10.25
C ARG A 18 -12.54 -24.83 -11.48
N ALA A 19 -13.22 -25.98 -11.47
CA ALA A 19 -13.21 -26.90 -12.59
C ALA A 19 -13.86 -26.29 -13.84
N ALA A 20 -14.96 -25.56 -13.69
CA ALA A 20 -15.63 -24.85 -14.79
C ALA A 20 -14.70 -23.80 -15.44
N LEU A 21 -14.13 -22.90 -14.63
CA LEU A 21 -13.19 -21.87 -15.12
C LEU A 21 -11.95 -22.48 -15.78
N ARG A 22 -11.42 -23.57 -15.21
CA ARG A 22 -10.28 -24.28 -15.80
C ARG A 22 -10.63 -24.89 -17.16
N ARG A 23 -11.84 -25.46 -17.32
CA ARG A 23 -12.30 -26.00 -18.60
C ARG A 23 -12.43 -24.90 -19.66
N GLU A 24 -12.95 -23.74 -19.29
CA GLU A 24 -13.03 -22.58 -20.19
C GLU A 24 -11.65 -22.10 -20.65
N TYR A 25 -10.70 -21.97 -19.71
CA TYR A 25 -9.33 -21.62 -20.02
C TYR A 25 -8.67 -22.63 -20.97
N TRP A 26 -8.79 -23.93 -20.69
CA TRP A 26 -8.25 -24.97 -21.56
C TRP A 26 -8.89 -24.91 -22.95
N LYS A 27 -10.20 -24.70 -23.05
CA LYS A 27 -10.90 -24.57 -24.33
C LYS A 27 -10.35 -23.40 -25.17
N GLN A 28 -9.99 -22.29 -24.53
CA GLN A 28 -9.46 -21.11 -25.21
C GLN A 28 -8.00 -21.32 -25.64
N ILE A 29 -7.16 -21.89 -24.77
CA ILE A 29 -5.73 -22.06 -25.06
C ILE A 29 -5.45 -23.18 -26.06
N THR A 30 -6.26 -24.26 -26.07
CA THR A 30 -6.08 -25.37 -27.01
C THR A 30 -6.77 -25.14 -28.35
N ASN A 31 -7.50 -24.03 -28.52
CA ASN A 31 -8.18 -23.70 -29.77
C ASN A 31 -7.16 -23.34 -30.86
N PRO A 32 -7.01 -24.15 -31.93
CA PRO A 32 -6.04 -23.86 -33.00
C PRO A 32 -6.49 -22.70 -33.90
N HIS A 33 -7.75 -22.29 -33.84
CA HIS A 33 -8.30 -21.19 -34.64
C HIS A 33 -8.32 -19.85 -33.88
N SER A 34 -7.77 -19.79 -32.66
CA SER A 34 -7.62 -18.53 -31.95
C SER A 34 -6.63 -17.63 -32.69
N GLN A 35 -7.05 -16.42 -33.03
CA GLN A 35 -6.19 -15.41 -33.65
C GLN A 35 -5.39 -14.62 -32.61
N GLU A 36 -5.83 -14.64 -31.35
CA GLU A 36 -5.18 -13.93 -30.26
C GLU A 36 -4.07 -14.78 -29.65
N SER A 37 -2.90 -14.16 -29.45
CA SER A 37 -1.73 -14.78 -28.84
C SER A 37 -1.82 -14.90 -27.30
N TYR A 38 -2.81 -14.25 -26.69
CA TYR A 38 -3.03 -14.27 -25.25
C TYR A 38 -4.50 -14.55 -24.94
N VAL A 39 -4.75 -15.15 -23.78
CA VAL A 39 -6.10 -15.43 -23.30
C VAL A 39 -6.55 -14.28 -22.40
N PHE A 40 -7.64 -13.62 -22.79
CA PHE A 40 -8.20 -12.52 -22.00
C PHE A 40 -8.95 -13.04 -20.75
N ASP A 41 -8.53 -12.60 -19.56
CA ASP A 41 -9.24 -12.89 -18.32
C ASP A 41 -10.10 -11.69 -17.85
N PRO A 42 -11.45 -11.82 -17.88
CA PRO A 42 -12.33 -10.77 -17.40
C PRO A 42 -12.22 -10.53 -15.89
N ALA A 43 -11.81 -11.53 -15.09
CA ALA A 43 -11.62 -11.36 -13.66
C ALA A 43 -10.42 -10.45 -13.36
N LEU A 44 -9.30 -10.65 -14.08
CA LEU A 44 -8.13 -9.78 -14.01
C LEU A 44 -8.48 -8.36 -14.45
N GLN A 45 -9.18 -8.19 -15.57
CA GLN A 45 -9.60 -6.86 -16.02
C GLN A 45 -10.46 -6.13 -14.97
N ARG A 46 -11.44 -6.82 -14.36
CA ARG A 46 -12.27 -6.24 -13.28
C ARG A 46 -11.45 -5.84 -12.07
N TYR A 47 -10.45 -6.62 -11.70
CA TYR A 47 -9.56 -6.28 -10.60
C TYR A 47 -8.74 -5.01 -10.89
N LEU A 48 -8.17 -4.93 -12.09
CA LEU A 48 -7.41 -3.75 -12.52
C LEU A 48 -8.28 -2.51 -12.62
N SER A 49 -9.50 -2.63 -13.17
CA SER A 49 -10.43 -1.50 -13.26
C SER A 49 -10.84 -1.01 -11.86
N LEU A 50 -11.13 -1.92 -10.94
CA LEU A 50 -11.43 -1.59 -9.54
C LEU A 50 -10.26 -0.84 -8.88
N GLN A 51 -9.02 -1.29 -9.07
CA GLN A 51 -7.85 -0.60 -8.51
C GLN A 51 -7.74 0.84 -9.00
N LYS A 52 -7.98 1.09 -10.28
CA LYS A 52 -7.92 2.44 -10.87
C LYS A 52 -9.10 3.31 -10.43
N GLN A 53 -10.27 2.72 -10.19
CA GLN A 53 -11.49 3.42 -9.78
C GLN A 53 -11.67 3.51 -8.25
N ARG A 54 -10.65 3.19 -7.44
CA ARG A 54 -10.75 3.21 -5.96
C ARG A 54 -11.27 4.53 -5.39
N TRP A 55 -10.99 5.65 -6.05
CA TRP A 55 -11.43 6.97 -5.61
C TRP A 55 -12.95 7.14 -5.71
N MET A 56 -13.60 6.56 -6.72
CA MET A 56 -15.06 6.65 -6.91
C MET A 56 -15.84 5.94 -5.79
N TYR A 57 -15.23 4.89 -5.22
CA TYR A 57 -15.82 4.10 -4.14
C TYR A 57 -15.31 4.48 -2.75
N PHE A 58 -14.55 5.58 -2.65
CA PHE A 58 -14.05 6.06 -1.37
C PHE A 58 -15.22 6.52 -0.49
N ARG A 59 -15.18 6.15 0.80
CA ARG A 59 -16.11 6.63 1.83
C ARG A 59 -15.31 7.27 2.96
N ASP A 60 -15.72 8.47 3.33
CA ASP A 60 -15.19 9.31 4.41
C ASP A 60 -15.65 8.81 5.79
N THR A 61 -15.32 7.56 6.11
CA THR A 61 -15.53 7.04 7.46
C THR A 61 -14.56 7.71 8.45
N PRO A 62 -14.93 7.88 9.74
CA PRO A 62 -14.05 8.51 10.72
C PRO A 62 -12.70 7.80 10.85
N LYS A 63 -12.68 6.46 10.70
CA LYS A 63 -11.45 5.67 10.66
C LYS A 63 -10.57 6.00 9.45
N SER A 64 -11.18 6.22 8.27
CA SER A 64 -10.46 6.59 7.05
C SER A 64 -9.83 7.97 7.17
N VAL A 65 -10.60 8.95 7.67
CA VAL A 65 -10.14 10.32 7.89
C VAL A 65 -9.00 10.36 8.92
N LEU A 66 -9.14 9.67 10.05
CA LEU A 66 -8.09 9.62 11.08
C LEU A 66 -6.78 9.04 10.52
N ARG A 67 -6.85 7.97 9.72
CA ARG A 67 -5.66 7.41 9.06
C ARG A 67 -5.01 8.41 8.10
N GLY A 68 -5.81 9.13 7.32
CA GLY A 68 -5.31 10.18 6.42
C GLY A 68 -4.61 11.30 7.17
N ILE A 69 -5.22 11.80 8.25
CA ILE A 69 -4.64 12.84 9.10
C ILE A 69 -3.34 12.35 9.75
N LEU A 70 -3.32 11.15 10.32
CA LEU A 70 -2.11 10.61 10.95
C LEU A 70 -0.98 10.42 9.94
N LEU A 71 -1.27 9.88 8.75
CA LEU A 71 -0.27 9.68 7.71
C LEU A 71 0.32 10.99 7.19
N LEU A 72 -0.45 12.09 7.23
CA LEU A 72 0.01 13.40 6.82
C LEU A 72 0.71 14.14 7.97
N VAL A 73 0.03 14.33 9.09
CA VAL A 73 0.50 15.18 10.20
C VAL A 73 1.70 14.58 10.91
N LEU A 74 1.74 13.26 11.11
CA LEU A 74 2.81 12.61 11.88
C LEU A 74 4.21 12.81 11.27
N PRO A 75 4.45 12.58 9.95
CA PRO A 75 5.77 12.82 9.37
C PRO A 75 6.14 14.31 9.34
N PHE A 76 5.19 15.22 9.11
CA PHE A 76 5.46 16.66 9.15
C PHE A 76 5.80 17.14 10.56
N ALA A 77 4.99 16.79 11.56
CA ALA A 77 5.25 17.15 12.94
C ALA A 77 6.57 16.52 13.44
N GLY A 78 6.81 15.25 13.10
CA GLY A 78 8.05 14.55 13.46
C GLY A 78 9.29 15.20 12.86
N THR A 79 9.28 15.55 11.57
CA THR A 79 10.42 16.23 10.94
C THR A 79 10.66 17.61 11.51
N ILE A 80 9.61 18.42 11.71
CA ILE A 80 9.71 19.74 12.33
C ILE A 80 10.34 19.65 13.73
N TYR A 81 9.88 18.70 14.55
CA TYR A 81 10.39 18.50 15.89
C TYR A 81 11.85 18.03 15.91
N LEU A 82 12.21 17.06 15.05
CA LEU A 82 13.58 16.55 14.96
C LEU A 82 14.56 17.65 14.52
N PHE A 83 14.22 18.41 13.47
CA PHE A 83 15.07 19.50 13.01
C PHE A 83 15.11 20.66 14.02
N GLY A 84 13.98 21.02 14.63
CA GLY A 84 13.92 22.08 15.64
C GLY A 84 14.77 21.75 16.87
N SER A 85 14.62 20.55 17.41
CA SER A 85 15.39 20.10 18.59
C SER A 85 16.90 19.96 18.30
N SER A 86 17.26 19.44 17.12
CA SER A 86 18.66 19.37 16.68
C SER A 86 19.30 20.76 16.56
N ARG A 87 18.58 21.73 15.97
CA ARG A 87 19.03 23.11 15.86
C ARG A 87 19.22 23.77 17.23
N ALA A 88 18.25 23.62 18.13
CA ALA A 88 18.31 24.20 19.46
C ALA A 88 19.49 23.64 20.29
N LYS A 89 19.67 22.31 20.28
CA LYS A 89 20.82 21.66 20.96
C LYS A 89 22.15 22.12 20.41
N ARG A 90 22.26 22.21 19.07
CA ARG A 90 23.46 22.69 18.42
C ARG A 90 23.76 24.15 18.77
N GLU A 91 22.76 25.00 18.77
CA GLU A 91 22.93 26.41 19.16
C GLU A 91 23.33 26.54 20.63
N ALA A 92 22.75 25.73 21.53
CA ALA A 92 23.11 25.71 22.94
C ALA A 92 24.59 25.33 23.15
N SER A 93 25.07 24.24 22.52
CA SER A 93 26.48 23.82 22.61
C SER A 93 27.47 24.86 22.06
N LEU A 94 27.06 25.60 21.01
CA LEU A 94 27.85 26.70 20.46
C LEU A 94 27.92 27.90 21.41
N ARG A 95 26.81 28.25 22.09
CA ARG A 95 26.77 29.34 23.08
C ARG A 95 27.53 28.98 24.36
N ALA A 96 27.45 27.72 24.80
CA ALA A 96 28.16 27.21 25.96
C ALA A 96 29.68 27.11 25.75
N GLY A 97 30.15 27.19 24.50
CA GLY A 97 31.58 27.08 24.17
C GLY A 97 32.10 25.64 24.14
N GLU A 98 31.23 24.63 24.21
CA GLU A 98 31.59 23.20 24.16
C GLU A 98 32.22 22.80 22.83
N VAL A 99 31.82 23.48 21.73
CA VAL A 99 32.33 23.21 20.38
C VAL A 99 33.42 24.21 20.04
N ALA A 100 34.65 23.71 19.91
CA ALA A 100 35.79 24.50 19.46
C ALA A 100 35.53 25.13 18.08
N TYR A 101 36.08 26.32 17.84
CA TYR A 101 35.85 27.07 16.60
C TYR A 101 36.22 26.25 15.34
N LYS A 102 37.27 25.40 15.44
CA LYS A 102 37.73 24.51 14.36
C LYS A 102 36.74 23.37 14.02
N ASP A 103 35.78 23.04 14.88
CA ASP A 103 34.89 21.89 14.68
C ASP A 103 33.47 22.30 14.24
N ARG A 104 33.24 23.61 14.01
CA ARG A 104 31.96 24.13 13.53
C ARG A 104 31.74 23.77 12.05
N LEU A 105 30.58 23.19 11.71
CA LEU A 105 30.31 22.74 10.33
C LEU A 105 30.11 23.88 9.30
N PHE A 106 29.70 25.08 9.74
CA PHE A 106 29.45 26.24 8.85
C PHE A 106 30.23 27.46 9.35
N LYS A 107 31.45 27.66 8.85
CA LYS A 107 32.36 28.73 9.32
C LYS A 107 32.46 29.92 8.37
N PHE A 108 32.43 29.65 7.06
CA PHE A 108 32.84 30.60 6.00
C PHE A 108 31.83 30.70 4.86
N LYS A 109 30.57 30.33 5.12
CA LYS A 109 29.46 30.46 4.19
C LYS A 109 28.42 31.37 4.78
#